data_AF-A0A7K5P3T0-F1
#
_entry.id   AF-A0A7K5P3T0-F1
#
_cell.length_a   1.000
_cell.length_b   1.000
_cell.length_c   1.000
_cell.angle_alpha   90.00
_cell.angle_beta   90.00
_cell.angle_gamma   90.00
#
_symmetry.space_group_name_H-M   'P 1'
#
loop_
_entity.id
_entity.type
_entity.pdbx_description
1 polymer ?
#
loop_
_entity_poly.entity_id
_entity_poly.type
_entity_poly.pdbx_seq_one_letter_code
_entity_poly.pdbx_strand_id
1 'polypeptide(L)'
;LLNVTEWDSSVLCYYTCFSERKVVTTKLTVYRAPELVELEQVPALAVGQSHKLMCRVAGAAPVRNLRVTLFRGNEVLSTKTFPQHRQDKPEEVRVTHWLTAQRQDDG
;
A
#
# COMPACT_ATOMS: atom_id res chain seq x y z
N LEU A 1 18.58 -10.09 -11.69
CA LEU A 1 17.40 -10.96 -11.60
C LEU A 1 16.33 -10.36 -12.50
N LEU A 2 15.85 -11.11 -13.49
CA LEU A 2 14.74 -10.72 -14.36
C LEU A 2 13.61 -11.72 -14.09
N ASN A 3 12.35 -11.26 -14.10
CA ASN A 3 11.15 -12.09 -13.88
C ASN A 3 11.09 -12.81 -12.52
N VAL A 4 11.07 -12.05 -11.42
CA VAL A 4 10.77 -12.63 -10.10
C VAL A 4 9.27 -12.83 -9.95
N THR A 5 8.83 -14.09 -9.87
CA THR A 5 7.43 -14.50 -9.74
C THR A 5 7.00 -14.72 -8.28
N GLU A 6 7.97 -14.99 -7.39
CA GLU A 6 7.73 -15.35 -6.00
C GLU A 6 7.82 -14.14 -5.07
N TRP A 7 6.72 -13.87 -4.36
CA TRP A 7 6.59 -12.73 -3.45
C TRP A 7 7.35 -12.90 -2.13
N ASP A 8 7.44 -14.13 -1.63
CA ASP A 8 8.23 -14.49 -0.45
C ASP A 8 9.35 -15.43 -0.90
N SER A 9 10.50 -14.87 -1.24
CA SER A 9 11.67 -15.62 -1.69
C SER A 9 12.92 -15.23 -0.92
N SER A 10 13.81 -16.20 -0.75
CA SER A 10 15.13 -15.99 -0.18
C SER A 10 16.19 -16.49 -1.14
N VAL A 11 17.25 -15.73 -1.32
CA VAL A 11 18.41 -16.10 -2.12
C VAL A 11 19.44 -16.71 -1.19
N LEU A 12 19.87 -17.93 -1.51
CA LEU A 12 20.95 -18.62 -0.82
C LEU A 12 22.22 -18.44 -1.65
N CYS A 13 23.20 -17.75 -1.08
CA CYS A 13 24.56 -17.67 -1.61
C CYS A 13 25.44 -18.64 -0.82
N TYR A 14 26.28 -19.40 -1.51
CA TYR A 14 27.30 -20.19 -0.85
C TYR A 14 28.62 -20.11 -1.60
N TYR A 15 29.70 -20.29 -0.87
CA TYR A 15 31.04 -20.47 -1.45
C TYR A 15 31.78 -21.55 -0.68
N THR A 16 32.78 -22.14 -1.32
CA THR A 16 33.66 -23.14 -0.73
C THR A 16 35.10 -22.65 -0.82
N CYS A 17 35.82 -22.65 0.30
CA CYS A 17 37.22 -22.26 0.38
C CYS A 17 37.95 -23.25 1.29
N PHE A 18 39.04 -23.87 0.82
CA PHE A 18 39.82 -24.86 1.60
C PHE A 18 38.98 -25.92 2.34
N SER A 19 38.01 -26.52 1.63
CA SER A 19 37.05 -27.51 2.18
C SER A 19 36.05 -26.97 3.20
N GLU A 20 36.05 -25.68 3.50
CA GLU A 20 35.02 -25.02 4.30
C GLU A 20 33.93 -24.45 3.39
N ARG A 21 32.67 -24.84 3.64
CA ARG A 21 31.50 -24.28 2.95
C ARG A 21 30.85 -23.21 3.83
N LYS A 22 30.71 -22.00 3.29
CA LYS A 22 29.96 -20.90 3.91
C LYS A 22 28.67 -20.67 3.15
N VAL A 23 27.59 -20.43 3.88
CA VAL A 23 26.25 -20.17 3.35
C VAL A 23 25.74 -18.87 3.94
N VAL A 24 25.21 -18.01 3.10
CA VAL A 24 24.56 -16.75 3.46
C VAL A 24 23.19 -16.72 2.81
N THR A 25 22.16 -16.47 3.60
CA THR A 25 20.78 -16.34 3.11
C THR A 25 20.36 -14.88 3.20
N THR A 26 19.74 -14.36 2.15
CA THR A 26 19.17 -13.01 2.13
C THR A 26 17.72 -13.05 1.63
N LYS A 27 16.84 -12.27 2.27
CA LYS A 27 15.43 -12.19 1.86
C LYS A 27 15.29 -11.23 0.69
N LEU A 28 14.62 -11.67 -0.37
CA LEU A 28 14.29 -10.84 -1.51
C LEU A 28 12.92 -10.20 -1.29
N THR A 29 12.83 -8.87 -1.43
CA THR A 29 11.55 -8.15 -1.36
C THR A 29 11.20 -7.63 -2.75
N VAL A 30 10.07 -8.08 -3.29
CA VAL A 30 9.55 -7.61 -4.58
C VAL A 30 8.57 -6.48 -4.35
N TYR A 31 8.67 -5.43 -5.16
CA TYR A 31 7.76 -4.30 -5.11
C TYR A 31 6.82 -4.31 -6.31
N ARG A 32 5.55 -4.00 -6.04
CA ARG A 32 4.53 -3.78 -7.05
C ARG A 32 3.75 -2.52 -6.72
N ALA A 33 3.70 -1.60 -7.68
CA ALA A 33 2.84 -0.43 -7.57
C ALA A 33 1.37 -0.86 -7.51
N PRO A 34 0.51 -0.09 -6.82
CA PRO A 34 -0.93 -0.35 -6.84
C PRO A 34 -1.46 -0.37 -8.28
N GLU A 35 -2.27 -1.36 -8.60
CA GLU A 35 -2.96 -1.48 -9.90
C GLU A 35 -4.22 -0.60 -9.93
N LEU A 36 -4.85 -0.43 -8.77
CA LEU A 36 -6.07 0.35 -8.62
C LEU A 36 -5.94 1.24 -7.39
N VAL A 37 -6.28 2.52 -7.57
CA VAL A 37 -6.46 3.50 -6.49
C VAL A 37 -7.76 4.23 -6.79
N GLU A 38 -8.81 3.91 -6.05
CA GLU A 38 -10.16 4.40 -6.32
C GLU A 38 -10.78 4.94 -5.03
N LEU A 39 -11.39 6.12 -5.12
CA LEU A 39 -12.27 6.64 -4.08
C LEU A 39 -13.68 6.15 -4.38
N GLU A 40 -14.33 5.49 -3.42
CA GLU A 40 -15.71 5.07 -3.58
C GLU A 40 -16.62 6.28 -3.84
N GLN A 41 -17.72 6.03 -4.58
CA GLN A 41 -18.65 7.07 -4.98
C GLN A 41 -19.21 7.80 -3.76
N VAL A 42 -18.93 9.10 -3.69
CA VAL A 42 -19.47 10.00 -2.67
C VAL A 42 -20.86 10.45 -3.12
N PRO A 43 -21.92 10.26 -2.31
CA PRO A 43 -23.26 10.73 -2.64
C PRO A 43 -23.31 12.27 -2.62
N ALA A 44 -24.39 12.86 -3.14
CA ALA A 44 -24.66 14.27 -2.91
C ALA A 44 -24.85 14.53 -1.41
N LEU A 45 -24.12 15.50 -0.87
CA LEU A 45 -24.14 15.84 0.56
C LEU A 45 -24.59 17.28 0.74
N ALA A 46 -25.46 17.52 1.71
CA ALA A 46 -25.77 18.88 2.14
C ALA A 46 -24.59 19.46 2.93
N VAL A 47 -24.39 20.78 2.84
CA VAL A 47 -23.36 21.49 3.62
C VAL A 47 -23.56 21.19 5.11
N GLY A 48 -22.48 20.80 5.81
CA GLY A 48 -22.52 20.41 7.22
C GLY A 48 -22.82 18.93 7.45
N GLN A 49 -23.25 18.17 6.43
CA GLN A 49 -23.43 16.73 6.54
C GLN A 49 -22.08 16.02 6.61
N SER A 50 -21.95 15.06 7.53
CA SER A 50 -20.75 14.22 7.64
C SER A 50 -20.90 12.93 6.86
N HIS A 51 -19.83 12.51 6.18
CA HIS A 51 -19.77 11.30 5.39
C HIS A 51 -18.40 10.61 5.54
N LYS A 52 -18.40 9.28 5.43
CA LYS A 52 -17.19 8.46 5.54
C LYS A 52 -16.68 8.17 4.14
N LEU A 53 -15.57 8.81 3.76
CA LEU A 53 -14.82 8.46 2.56
C LEU A 53 -14.21 7.07 2.72
N MET A 54 -14.21 6.30 1.62
CA MET A 54 -13.53 5.01 1.53
C MET A 54 -12.69 4.98 0.25
N CYS A 55 -11.38 4.83 0.40
CA CYS A 55 -10.45 4.64 -0.70
C CYS A 55 -9.99 3.19 -0.73
N ARG A 56 -10.14 2.57 -1.89
CA ARG A 56 -9.74 1.20 -2.20
C ARG A 56 -8.40 1.24 -2.95
N VAL A 57 -7.40 0.56 -2.42
CA VAL A 57 -6.08 0.43 -3.03
C VAL A 57 -5.78 -1.04 -3.22
N ALA A 58 -5.66 -1.50 -4.47
CA ALA A 58 -5.47 -2.91 -4.79
C ALA A 58 -4.21 -3.17 -5.63
N GLY A 59 -3.63 -4.37 -5.47
CA GLY A 59 -2.47 -4.81 -6.24
C GLY A 59 -1.12 -4.32 -5.73
N ALA A 60 -1.07 -3.65 -4.57
CA ALA A 60 0.15 -3.10 -4.00
C ALA A 60 0.94 -4.17 -3.22
N ALA A 61 2.27 -4.18 -3.38
CA ALA A 61 3.16 -5.08 -2.64
C ALA A 61 4.53 -4.44 -2.33
N PRO A 62 5.12 -4.69 -1.15
CA PRO A 62 4.47 -5.20 0.05
C PRO A 62 3.65 -4.08 0.73
N VAL A 63 2.46 -4.40 1.25
CA VAL A 63 1.56 -3.40 1.85
C VAL A 63 2.20 -2.64 3.02
N ARG A 64 3.12 -3.27 3.77
CA ARG A 64 3.83 -2.60 4.88
C ARG A 64 4.60 -1.34 4.51
N ASN A 65 5.01 -1.23 3.25
CA ASN A 65 5.75 -0.09 2.72
C ASN A 65 4.83 0.91 2.01
N LEU A 66 3.52 0.65 1.98
CA LEU A 66 2.53 1.53 1.37
C LEU A 66 2.19 2.70 2.30
N ARG A 67 2.08 3.89 1.71
CA ARG A 67 1.53 5.09 2.32
C ARG A 67 0.39 5.59 1.45
N VAL A 68 -0.78 5.80 2.04
CA VAL A 68 -1.97 6.32 1.36
C VAL A 68 -2.32 7.66 2.00
N THR A 69 -2.47 8.69 1.18
CA THR A 69 -2.84 10.03 1.63
C THR A 69 -4.13 10.45 0.94
N LEU A 70 -5.14 10.81 1.73
CA LEU A 70 -6.39 11.37 1.28
C LEU A 70 -6.31 12.89 1.27
N PHE A 71 -6.80 13.51 0.22
CA PHE A 71 -6.77 14.95 0.01
C PHE A 71 -8.18 15.52 -0.19
N ARG A 72 -8.36 16.77 0.25
CA ARG A 72 -9.44 17.67 -0.19
C ARG A 72 -8.76 18.79 -0.98
N GLY A 73 -8.83 18.76 -2.31
CA GLY A 73 -8.01 19.63 -3.14
C GLY A 73 -6.53 19.48 -2.79
N ASN A 74 -5.92 20.54 -2.24
CA ASN A 74 -4.51 20.52 -1.79
C ASN A 74 -4.35 20.26 -0.27
N GLU A 75 -5.45 20.15 0.48
CA GLU A 75 -5.43 19.89 1.93
C GLU A 75 -5.27 18.38 2.18
N VAL A 76 -4.32 18.01 3.04
CA VAL A 76 -4.17 16.62 3.50
C VAL A 76 -5.23 16.33 4.56
N LEU A 77 -6.19 15.46 4.25
CA LEU A 77 -7.21 15.01 5.19
C LEU A 77 -6.68 13.94 6.15
N SER A 78 -5.98 12.94 5.59
CA SER A 78 -5.34 11.91 6.41
C SER A 78 -4.23 11.19 5.66
N THR A 79 -3.27 10.66 6.41
CA THR A 79 -2.25 9.74 5.90
C THR A 79 -2.32 8.44 6.69
N LYS A 80 -2.34 7.29 6.00
CA LYS A 80 -2.31 5.95 6.58
C LYS A 80 -1.11 5.16 6.06
N THR A 81 -0.54 4.39 6.97
CA THR A 81 0.59 3.47 6.76
C THR A 81 0.26 2.13 7.38
N PHE A 82 0.88 1.05 6.90
CA PHE A 82 0.51 -0.31 7.27
C PHE A 82 1.68 -1.13 7.87
N PRO A 83 2.44 -0.62 8.86
CA PRO A 83 3.67 -1.27 9.33
C PRO A 83 3.47 -2.68 9.89
N GLN A 84 2.24 -3.01 10.31
CA GLN A 84 1.89 -4.32 10.87
C GLN A 84 1.52 -5.36 9.80
N HIS A 85 1.37 -4.98 8.53
CA HIS A 85 1.09 -5.93 7.44
C HIS A 85 2.30 -6.84 7.22
N ARG A 86 2.08 -8.14 7.11
CA ARG A 86 3.17 -9.13 7.05
C ARG A 86 3.35 -9.76 5.69
N GLN A 87 2.32 -9.71 4.86
CA GLN A 87 2.29 -10.37 3.56
C GLN A 87 3.10 -9.58 2.53
N ASP A 88 3.96 -10.30 1.81
CA ASP A 88 4.78 -9.75 0.73
C ASP A 88 4.08 -9.76 -0.62
N LYS A 89 2.97 -10.50 -0.75
CA LYS A 89 2.18 -10.58 -1.97
C LYS A 89 1.30 -9.34 -2.17
N PRO A 90 0.83 -9.08 -3.40
CA PRO A 90 -0.15 -8.04 -3.68
C PRO A 90 -1.44 -8.27 -2.91
N GLU A 91 -1.89 -7.23 -2.22
CA GLU A 91 -3.15 -7.25 -1.48
C GLU A 91 -3.97 -5.98 -1.73
N GLU A 92 -5.23 -6.04 -1.30
CA GLU A 92 -6.12 -4.89 -1.26
C GLU A 92 -6.20 -4.34 0.16
N VAL A 93 -6.10 -3.02 0.29
CA VAL A 93 -6.36 -2.29 1.54
C VAL A 93 -7.42 -1.23 1.33
N ARG A 94 -8.14 -0.93 2.42
CA ARG A 94 -9.14 0.14 2.46
C ARG A 94 -8.74 1.19 3.47
N VAL A 95 -8.75 2.44 3.04
CA VAL A 95 -8.48 3.61 3.89
C VAL A 95 -9.75 4.41 4.03
N THR A 96 -10.10 4.77 5.25
CA THR A 96 -11.33 5.52 5.52
C THR A 96 -11.06 6.78 6.31
N HIS A 97 -11.84 7.82 6.03
CA HIS A 97 -11.75 9.12 6.69
C HIS A 97 -13.14 9.77 6.79
N TRP A 98 -13.43 10.41 7.93
CA TRP A 98 -14.66 11.17 8.10
C TRP A 98 -14.46 12.59 7.61
N LEU A 99 -15.36 13.04 6.74
CA LEU A 99 -15.39 14.35 6.10
C LEU A 99 -16.70 15.02 6.50
N THR A 100 -16.68 16.33 6.72
CA THR A 100 -17.88 17.16 6.75
C THR A 100 -17.93 18.00 5.49
N ALA A 101 -19.03 17.90 4.75
CA ALA A 101 -19.21 18.56 3.45
C ALA A 101 -19.26 20.09 3.60
N GLN A 102 -18.55 20.79 2.71
CA GLN A 102 -18.48 22.23 2.63
C GLN A 102 -18.98 22.74 1.28
N ARG A 103 -19.39 24.02 1.20
CA ARG A 103 -19.79 24.65 -0.07
C ARG A 103 -18.72 24.59 -1.16
N GLN A 104 -17.45 24.49 -0.76
CA GLN A 104 -16.28 24.46 -1.64
C GLN A 104 -16.03 23.07 -2.26
N ASP A 105 -16.70 22.03 -1.74
CA ASP A 105 -16.54 20.66 -2.20
C ASP A 105 -17.43 20.36 -3.44
N ASP A 106 -18.35 21.27 -3.79
CA ASP A 106 -19.16 21.24 -5.01
C ASP A 106 -18.28 21.77 -6.16
N GLY A 107 -17.61 20.85 -6.85
CA GLY A 107 -16.57 21.12 -7.84
C GLY A 107 -16.99 21.95 -9.03
#